data_AF-A0A519K3Q0-F1
#
_entry.id   AF-A0A519K3Q0-F1
#
_cell.length_a   1.000
_cell.length_b   1.000
_cell.length_c   1.000
_cell.angle_alpha   90.00
_cell.angle_beta   90.00
_cell.angle_gamma   90.00
#
_symmetry.space_group_name_H-M   'P 1'
#
loop_
_entity.id
_entity.type
_entity.pdbx_description
1 polymer ?
#
loop_
_entity_poly.entity_id
_entity_poly.type
_entity_poly.pdbx_seq_one_letter_code
_entity_poly.pdbx_strand_id
1 'polypeptide(L)'
;MQTRFLKPVLLVTAAALALSACATATPYGPAGPQSRYGYSEQRVDSDRYRVSFAGNSVTSREQVEMSLLLRAAELTLESGQDWFATVNRATDRDVRLQGTPDPFYYDRYSPFWGPSWRY
;
A
#
# COMPACT_ATOMS: atom_id res chain seq x y z
N MET A 1 -41.77 11.22 20.22
CA MET A 1 -40.44 11.11 20.89
C MET A 1 -39.35 10.41 20.06
N GLN A 2 -39.62 9.90 18.85
CA GLN A 2 -38.69 9.05 18.07
C GLN A 2 -37.62 9.82 17.24
N THR A 3 -37.84 11.10 16.91
CA THR A 3 -36.97 11.86 15.97
C THR A 3 -35.72 12.48 16.59
N ARG A 4 -35.63 12.53 17.93
CA ARG A 4 -34.47 13.11 18.64
C ARG A 4 -33.26 12.18 18.68
N PHE A 5 -33.47 10.87 18.64
CA PHE A 5 -32.41 9.85 18.59
C PHE A 5 -31.86 9.59 17.18
N LEU A 6 -32.64 9.91 16.14
CA LEU A 6 -32.20 9.77 14.74
C LEU A 6 -31.05 10.71 14.39
N LYS A 7 -31.06 11.95 14.88
CA LYS A 7 -30.01 12.95 14.61
C LYS A 7 -28.60 12.52 15.07
N PRO A 8 -28.37 12.09 16.32
CA PRO A 8 -27.04 11.66 16.75
C PRO A 8 -26.61 10.35 16.07
N VAL A 9 -27.53 9.43 15.79
CA VAL A 9 -27.22 8.20 15.04
C VAL A 9 -26.74 8.53 13.63
N LEU A 10 -27.41 9.45 12.93
CA LEU A 10 -27.05 9.88 11.58
C LEU A 10 -25.70 10.63 11.55
N LEU A 11 -25.40 11.39 12.61
CA LEU A 11 -24.11 12.07 12.78
C LEU A 11 -22.96 11.08 13.03
N VAL A 12 -23.19 10.06 13.86
CA VAL A 12 -22.21 9.01 14.15
C VAL A 12 -21.95 8.13 12.93
N THR A 13 -22.97 7.75 12.17
CA THR A 13 -22.77 6.98 10.93
C THR A 13 -22.08 7.81 9.84
N ALA A 14 -22.39 9.10 9.71
CA ALA A 14 -21.68 9.98 8.78
C ALA A 14 -20.20 10.15 9.16
N ALA A 15 -19.89 10.30 10.46
CA ALA A 15 -18.52 10.37 10.94
C ALA A 15 -17.77 9.05 10.70
N ALA A 16 -18.39 7.90 11.00
CA ALA A 16 -17.78 6.59 10.76
C ALA A 16 -17.46 6.34 9.28
N LEU A 17 -18.34 6.76 8.36
CA LEU A 17 -18.09 6.69 6.92
C LEU A 17 -16.95 7.62 6.49
N ALA A 18 -16.87 8.84 7.03
CA ALA A 18 -15.78 9.77 6.72
C ALA A 18 -14.40 9.24 7.15
N LEU A 19 -14.30 8.54 8.30
CA LEU A 19 -13.04 7.96 8.76
C LEU A 19 -12.59 6.75 7.91
N SER A 20 -13.53 6.02 7.30
CA SER A 20 -13.19 4.86 6.46
C SER A 20 -12.48 5.24 5.16
N ALA A 21 -12.60 6.49 4.70
CA ALA A 21 -11.97 6.99 3.47
C ALA A 21 -10.44 7.13 3.57
N CYS A 22 -9.87 7.16 4.78
CA CYS A 22 -8.43 7.38 4.97
C CYS A 22 -7.57 6.11 4.77
N ALA A 23 -8.18 4.92 4.73
CA ALA A 23 -7.45 3.64 4.59
C ALA A 23 -7.61 3.02 3.19
N THR A 24 -7.51 3.85 2.15
CA THR A 24 -7.69 3.38 0.77
C THR A 24 -6.37 2.90 0.16
N ALA A 25 -6.44 1.89 -0.70
CA ALA A 25 -5.31 1.46 -1.54
C ALA A 25 -4.74 2.64 -2.33
N THR A 26 -3.44 2.60 -2.59
CA THR A 26 -2.74 3.62 -3.37
C THR A 26 -3.42 3.80 -4.73
N PRO A 27 -3.94 5.00 -5.04
CA PRO A 27 -4.54 5.25 -6.34
C PRO A 27 -3.47 5.22 -7.44
N TYR A 28 -3.87 4.84 -8.65
CA TYR A 28 -2.99 4.90 -9.81
C TYR A 28 -2.69 6.36 -10.15
N GLY A 29 -1.41 6.74 -10.12
CA GLY A 29 -0.96 8.10 -10.38
C GLY A 29 0.55 8.26 -10.18
N PRO A 30 1.13 9.37 -10.65
CA PRO A 30 2.56 9.61 -10.53
C PRO A 30 2.96 9.80 -9.06
N ALA A 31 4.09 9.24 -8.66
CA ALA A 31 4.74 9.56 -7.40
C ALA A 31 5.21 11.02 -7.45
N GLY A 32 4.77 11.83 -6.49
CA GLY A 32 4.99 13.27 -6.46
C GLY A 32 5.88 13.72 -5.30
N PRO A 33 6.25 15.01 -5.24
CA PRO A 33 7.09 15.55 -4.17
C PRO A 33 6.52 15.33 -2.76
N GLN A 34 5.19 15.21 -2.65
CA GLN A 34 4.47 15.04 -1.40
C GLN A 34 4.10 13.57 -1.10
N SER A 35 4.26 12.65 -2.07
CA SER A 35 3.90 11.25 -1.91
C SER A 35 4.91 10.35 -2.61
N ARG A 36 5.59 9.52 -1.82
CA ARG A 36 6.44 8.44 -2.33
C ARG A 36 5.66 7.28 -2.97
N TYR A 37 4.33 7.28 -2.86
CA TYR A 37 3.47 6.25 -3.42
C TYR A 37 2.95 6.67 -4.80
N GLY A 38 2.82 5.69 -5.70
CA GLY A 38 2.47 5.89 -7.10
C GLY A 38 3.52 5.32 -8.05
N TYR A 39 3.38 5.60 -9.36
CA TYR A 39 4.35 5.20 -10.38
C TYR A 39 5.44 6.26 -10.55
N SER A 40 6.64 5.83 -10.89
CA SER A 40 7.67 6.72 -11.44
C SER A 40 8.42 6.03 -12.56
N GLU A 41 8.87 6.81 -13.53
CA GLU A 41 9.57 6.32 -14.71
C GLU A 41 10.87 7.08 -14.92
N GLN A 42 11.86 6.35 -15.40
CA GLN A 42 13.17 6.88 -15.73
C GLN A 42 13.62 6.28 -17.06
N ARG A 43 13.94 7.14 -18.02
CA ARG A 43 14.58 6.70 -19.26
C ARG A 43 16.03 6.33 -18.97
N VAL A 44 16.40 5.09 -19.28
CA VAL A 44 17.76 4.57 -19.12
C VAL A 44 18.51 4.67 -20.44
N ASP A 45 17.83 4.37 -21.53
CA ASP A 45 18.34 4.47 -22.91
C ASP A 45 17.22 4.87 -23.86
N SER A 46 17.52 4.98 -25.14
CA SER A 46 16.60 5.29 -26.22
C SER A 46 15.37 4.37 -26.27
N ASP A 47 15.55 3.07 -26.03
CA ASP A 47 14.54 2.00 -26.06
C ASP A 47 14.32 1.33 -24.69
N ARG A 48 14.95 1.84 -23.63
CA ARG A 48 14.94 1.20 -22.31
C ARG A 48 14.49 2.16 -21.23
N TYR A 49 13.46 1.74 -20.52
CA TYR A 49 12.85 2.48 -19.43
C TYR A 49 12.85 1.65 -18.16
N ARG A 50 13.06 2.33 -17.03
CA ARG A 50 12.86 1.79 -15.70
C ARG A 50 11.55 2.36 -15.17
N VAL A 51 10.58 1.47 -14.95
CA VAL A 51 9.29 1.80 -14.34
C VAL A 51 9.28 1.23 -12.92
N SER A 52 8.82 2.01 -11.96
CA SER A 52 8.65 1.58 -10.58
C SER A 52 7.28 1.99 -10.06
N PHE A 53 6.70 1.18 -9.17
CA PHE A 53 5.43 1.48 -8.52
C PHE A 53 5.55 1.23 -7.03
N ALA A 54 5.20 2.21 -6.21
CA ALA A 54 5.23 2.12 -4.75
C ALA A 54 3.81 2.15 -4.18
N GLY A 55 3.39 1.04 -3.57
CA GLY A 55 2.14 0.92 -2.82
C GLY A 55 2.31 1.25 -1.33
N ASN A 56 1.21 1.63 -0.67
CA ASN A 56 1.10 1.76 0.79
C ASN A 56 0.81 0.39 1.45
N SER A 57 0.66 0.36 2.77
CA SER A 57 0.46 -0.87 3.55
C SER A 57 -0.87 -1.58 3.32
N VAL A 58 -1.85 -0.93 2.69
CA VAL A 58 -3.17 -1.50 2.37
C VAL A 58 -3.31 -1.87 0.90
N THR A 59 -2.35 -1.50 0.04
CA THR A 59 -2.29 -1.92 -1.36
C THR A 59 -1.73 -3.33 -1.44
N SER A 60 -2.45 -4.24 -2.11
CA SER A 60 -1.96 -5.60 -2.31
C SER A 60 -0.77 -5.63 -3.28
N ARG A 61 0.04 -6.68 -3.17
CA ARG A 61 1.18 -6.89 -4.07
C ARG A 61 0.71 -7.04 -5.51
N GLU A 62 -0.39 -7.75 -5.72
CA GLU A 62 -0.97 -7.98 -7.05
C GLU A 62 -1.39 -6.66 -7.69
N GLN A 63 -1.96 -5.74 -6.91
CA GLN A 63 -2.35 -4.43 -7.39
C GLN A 63 -1.13 -3.57 -7.78
N VAL A 64 -0.06 -3.60 -6.97
CA VAL A 64 1.22 -2.94 -7.30
C VAL A 64 1.82 -3.47 -8.59
N GLU A 65 1.88 -4.79 -8.74
CA GLU A 65 2.43 -5.44 -9.93
C GLU A 65 1.59 -5.13 -11.17
N MET A 66 0.26 -5.10 -11.02
CA MET A 66 -0.62 -4.75 -12.13
C MET A 66 -0.52 -3.29 -12.54
N SER A 67 -0.44 -2.37 -11.57
CA SER A 67 -0.21 -0.96 -11.87
C SER A 67 1.15 -0.69 -12.50
N LEU A 68 2.20 -1.45 -12.12
CA LEU A 68 3.50 -1.37 -12.78
C LEU A 68 3.42 -1.79 -14.25
N LEU A 69 2.76 -2.92 -14.53
CA LEU A 69 2.57 -3.40 -15.90
C LEU A 69 1.70 -2.46 -16.74
N LEU A 70 0.66 -1.89 -16.14
CA LEU A 70 -0.16 -0.87 -16.78
C LEU A 70 0.68 0.34 -17.20
N ARG A 71 1.52 0.86 -16.31
CA ARG A 71 2.38 2.01 -16.66
C ARG A 71 3.39 1.68 -17.74
N ALA A 72 3.94 0.46 -17.73
CA ALA A 72 4.83 0.01 -18.80
C ALA A 72 4.11 -0.03 -20.17
N ALA A 73 2.86 -0.49 -20.21
CA ALA A 73 2.05 -0.51 -21.43
C ALA A 73 1.74 0.91 -21.93
N GLU A 74 1.34 1.83 -21.03
CA GLU A 74 1.10 3.23 -21.39
C GLU A 74 2.35 3.89 -21.97
N LEU A 75 3.51 3.70 -21.34
CA LEU A 75 4.78 4.24 -21.81
C LEU A 75 5.18 3.68 -23.18
N THR A 76 4.81 2.43 -23.47
CA THR A 76 5.03 1.79 -24.78
C THR A 76 4.20 2.46 -25.87
N LEU A 77 2.93 2.76 -25.56
CA LEU A 77 2.05 3.49 -26.48
C LEU A 77 2.50 4.95 -26.66
N GLU A 78 2.90 5.62 -25.59
CA GLU A 78 3.41 7.01 -25.61
C GLU A 78 4.70 7.15 -26.44
N SER A 79 5.55 6.12 -26.43
CA SER A 79 6.79 6.07 -27.21
C SER A 79 6.58 5.57 -28.65
N GLY A 80 5.37 5.11 -28.99
CA GLY A 80 5.02 4.67 -30.35
C GLY A 80 5.52 3.27 -30.68
N GLN A 81 5.71 2.41 -29.68
CA GLN A 81 6.03 0.99 -29.87
C GLN A 81 4.78 0.11 -29.71
N ASP A 82 4.85 -1.11 -30.26
CA ASP A 82 3.73 -2.06 -30.26
C ASP A 82 3.73 -3.01 -29.06
N TRP A 83 4.90 -3.24 -28.46
CA TRP A 83 5.09 -4.22 -27.39
C TRP A 83 6.20 -3.82 -26.44
N PHE A 84 6.17 -4.38 -25.23
CA PHE A 84 7.26 -4.30 -24.27
C PHE A 84 7.61 -5.68 -23.72
N ALA A 85 8.86 -5.83 -23.25
CA ALA A 85 9.25 -6.98 -22.45
C ALA A 85 9.95 -6.53 -21.17
N THR A 86 9.73 -7.29 -20.11
CA THR A 86 10.42 -7.10 -18.84
C THR A 86 11.83 -7.67 -18.94
N VAL A 87 12.85 -6.80 -18.95
CA VAL A 87 14.26 -7.21 -18.99
C VAL A 87 14.77 -7.59 -17.60
N ASN A 88 14.39 -6.81 -16.58
CA ASN A 88 14.78 -7.05 -15.20
C ASN A 88 13.57 -6.75 -14.30
N ARG A 89 13.34 -7.63 -13.32
CA ARG A 89 12.30 -7.47 -12.32
C ARG A 89 12.94 -7.57 -10.93
N ALA A 90 12.83 -6.47 -10.18
CA ALA A 90 13.11 -6.45 -8.76
C ALA A 90 11.83 -6.09 -8.02
N THR A 91 11.42 -6.93 -7.08
CA THR A 91 10.30 -6.65 -6.19
C THR A 91 10.82 -6.72 -4.76
N ASP A 92 10.87 -5.57 -4.10
CA ASP A 92 11.21 -5.49 -2.69
C ASP A 92 9.93 -5.51 -1.85
N ARG A 93 9.89 -6.37 -0.83
CA ARG A 93 8.71 -6.56 0.03
C ARG A 93 9.14 -6.37 1.48
N ASP A 94 8.80 -5.21 2.05
CA ASP A 94 8.90 -4.95 3.49
C ASP A 94 7.69 -5.59 4.21
N VAL A 95 7.93 -6.67 4.96
CA VAL A 95 6.90 -7.32 5.79
C VAL A 95 7.16 -6.99 7.24
N ARG A 96 6.27 -6.22 7.86
CA ARG A 96 6.30 -5.95 9.31
C ARG A 96 5.33 -6.87 10.02
N LEU A 97 5.87 -7.82 10.78
CA LEU A 97 5.08 -8.65 11.68
C LEU A 97 4.90 -7.91 13.00
N GLN A 98 3.68 -7.43 13.26
CA GLN A 98 3.36 -6.78 14.53
C GLN A 98 2.68 -7.81 15.44
N GLY A 99 3.47 -8.45 16.30
CA GLY A 99 2.96 -9.31 17.36
C GLY A 99 2.55 -8.46 18.55
N THR A 100 1.25 -8.30 18.79
CA THR A 100 0.76 -7.73 20.05
C THR A 100 0.96 -8.78 21.14
N PRO A 101 1.78 -8.55 22.19
CA PRO A 101 1.87 -9.47 23.31
C PRO A 101 0.48 -9.63 23.94
N ASP A 102 0.06 -10.87 24.19
CA ASP A 102 -1.22 -11.14 24.85
C ASP A 102 -1.23 -10.47 26.24
N PRO A 103 -2.15 -9.51 26.50
CA PRO A 103 -2.24 -8.82 27.78
C PRO A 103 -2.58 -9.72 28.98
N PHE A 104 -3.07 -10.94 28.72
CA PHE A 104 -3.54 -11.91 29.71
C PHE A 104 -2.62 -13.13 29.82
N TYR A 105 -1.52 -13.18 29.06
CA TYR A 105 -0.53 -14.23 29.21
C TYR A 105 0.40 -13.93 30.38
N TYR A 106 -0.02 -14.36 31.58
CA TYR A 106 0.83 -14.33 32.78
C TYR A 106 1.80 -15.50 32.71
N ASP A 107 2.95 -15.28 32.08
CA ASP A 107 3.99 -16.30 32.03
C ASP A 107 4.59 -16.51 33.44
N ARG A 108 4.18 -17.58 34.11
CA ARG A 108 4.60 -17.96 35.48
C ARG A 108 6.13 -18.09 35.59
N TYR A 109 6.81 -18.30 34.47
CA TYR A 109 8.26 -18.46 34.39
C TYR A 109 9.00 -17.19 33.90
N SER A 110 8.29 -16.09 33.65
CA SER A 110 8.83 -14.80 33.19
C SER A 110 10.08 -14.29 33.95
N PRO A 111 10.22 -14.49 35.28
CA PRO A 111 11.43 -14.06 35.99
C PRO A 111 12.68 -14.89 35.69
N PHE A 112 12.52 -16.12 35.19
CA PHE A 112 13.61 -17.10 35.05
C PHE A 112 13.94 -17.40 33.59
N TRP A 113 12.99 -17.21 32.67
CA TRP A 113 13.19 -17.43 31.25
C TRP A 113 12.09 -16.76 30.41
N GLY A 114 12.46 -16.19 29.27
CA GLY A 114 11.51 -15.68 28.28
C GLY A 114 12.18 -15.46 26.92
N PRO A 115 11.55 -15.80 25.79
CA PRO A 115 12.12 -15.57 24.48
C PRO A 115 12.11 -14.05 24.16
N SER A 116 13.27 -13.40 24.28
CA SER A 116 13.46 -12.02 23.83
C SER A 116 13.85 -12.01 22.35
N TRP A 117 12.89 -11.75 21.48
CA TRP A 117 13.18 -11.47 20.07
C TRP A 117 13.57 -10.00 19.94
N ARG A 118 14.78 -9.71 19.44
CA ARG A 118 15.16 -8.36 19.00
C ARG A 118 15.13 -8.39 17.47
N TYR A 119 14.24 -7.61 16.87
CA TYR A 119 14.27 -7.28 15.45
C TYR A 119 14.88 -5.89 15.30
#